data_AF-A0A7T8QTN6-F1
#
_entry.id   AF-A0A7T8QTN6-F1
#
_cell.length_a   1.000
_cell.length_b   1.000
_cell.length_c   1.000
_cell.angle_alpha   90.00
_cell.angle_beta   90.00
_cell.angle_gamma   90.00
#
_symmetry.space_group_name_H-M   'P 1'
#
loop_
_entity.id
_entity.type
_entity.pdbx_description
1 polymer ?
#
loop_
_entity_poly.entity_id
_entity_poly.type
_entity_poly.pdbx_seq_one_letter_code
_entity_poly.pdbx_strand_id
1 'polypeptide(L)'
;MGQSESSDLRLMYEKVSDFAIQIRSPDKLNINALGNNNIRYYRFKHQSSTFKFHIRGRPFSHKGKSTLDFKVIFLKILNDLYEELGMVPFISSDLSLIHDNSTVFFKTVKRYSHIGKYACIAPSGIDSLYIILFPPAVVSSIKNAIETAWGIDSIEEKRPHCIRVKMRGSPWRPGVKGEYATALTRLILNIFNILQQSMYRFVTNISMKGNTDDMFFRYDSSLPPLQYGSPSLTDHIHVQIDSFWKGGVSDVRMHNDALEIKVKGSPWKATSIEAAGSRVLVSMVLREIRRLGYKTHATLDISRRSNDKSLFVFEGGSDLRVRPPLNIKWTCLYFCGRNKLMLVGVQTDVLLIIQDSLMPLKKDNGTRIGDVHVWKLNSN
;
A
#
# COMPACT_ATOMS: atom_id res chain seq x y z
N MET A 1 -14.44 2.26 61.40
CA MET A 1 -15.84 2.38 60.95
C MET A 1 -15.90 3.64 60.11
N GLY A 2 -16.23 3.68 58.82
CA GLY A 2 -16.62 2.70 57.82
C GLY A 2 -16.89 3.51 56.54
N GLN A 3 -16.40 3.01 55.40
CA GLN A 3 -16.89 3.05 54.00
C GLN A 3 -17.70 4.30 53.52
N SER A 4 -17.54 4.81 52.29
CA SER A 4 -17.44 4.05 51.03
C SER A 4 -16.65 4.77 49.92
N GLU A 5 -15.64 4.08 49.39
CA GLU A 5 -15.29 4.14 47.97
C GLU A 5 -16.47 3.58 47.14
N SER A 6 -16.98 4.37 46.21
CA SER A 6 -17.97 3.98 45.20
C SER A 6 -17.32 4.27 43.85
N SER A 7 -16.57 3.32 43.29
CA SER A 7 -17.06 2.30 42.34
C SER A 7 -17.52 2.90 41.01
N ASP A 8 -16.57 3.09 40.09
CA ASP A 8 -16.85 3.02 38.64
C ASP A 8 -15.61 2.60 37.82
N LEU A 9 -14.96 1.52 38.28
CA LEU A 9 -13.84 0.85 37.60
C LEU A 9 -14.30 -0.35 36.73
N ARG A 10 -15.46 -0.24 36.07
CA ARG A 10 -15.97 -1.27 35.15
C ARG A 10 -16.32 -0.70 33.78
N LEU A 11 -15.32 -0.12 33.11
CA LEU A 11 -15.23 -0.26 31.65
C LEU A 11 -14.19 -1.33 31.36
N MET A 12 -14.71 -2.53 31.10
CA MET A 12 -13.97 -3.68 30.63
C MET A 12 -13.14 -3.27 29.41
N TYR A 13 -11.81 -3.40 29.50
CA TYR A 13 -10.94 -3.37 28.33
C TYR A 13 -11.19 -4.66 27.53
N GLU A 14 -12.21 -4.64 26.67
CA GLU A 14 -12.33 -5.65 25.62
C GLU A 14 -11.10 -5.59 24.71
N LYS A 15 -10.63 -6.78 24.33
CA LYS A 15 -9.45 -7.07 23.50
C LYS A 15 -9.21 -5.99 22.46
N VAL A 16 -8.00 -5.41 22.46
CA VAL A 16 -7.51 -4.54 21.37
C VAL A 16 -7.62 -5.31 20.05
N SER A 17 -8.60 -4.96 19.21
CA SER A 17 -8.86 -5.67 17.94
C SER A 17 -8.00 -5.15 16.79
N ASP A 18 -7.67 -3.86 16.79
CA ASP A 18 -7.02 -3.17 15.68
C ASP A 18 -6.01 -2.13 16.16
N PHE A 19 -4.87 -2.01 15.47
CA PHE A 19 -3.84 -1.02 15.76
C PHE A 19 -3.05 -0.65 14.50
N ALA A 20 -2.25 0.42 14.58
CA ALA A 20 -1.36 0.84 13.51
C ALA A 20 0.11 0.87 13.95
N ILE A 21 1.02 0.46 13.07
CA ILE A 21 2.47 0.61 13.23
C ILE A 21 2.94 1.72 12.28
N GLN A 22 3.48 2.81 12.81
CA GLN A 22 4.10 3.88 12.04
C GLN A 22 5.63 3.77 12.13
N ILE A 23 6.28 3.62 10.97
CA ILE A 23 7.73 3.51 10.84
C ILE A 23 8.32 4.90 10.55
N ARG A 24 9.25 5.36 11.39
CA ARG A 24 9.88 6.68 11.24
C ARG A 24 11.40 6.55 11.16
N SER A 25 11.98 7.18 10.14
CA SER A 25 13.44 7.22 9.96
C SER A 25 14.11 8.05 11.07
N PRO A 26 15.34 7.70 11.54
CA PRO A 26 16.16 6.56 11.11
C PRO A 26 15.99 5.27 11.95
N ASP A 27 15.29 5.31 13.08
CA ASP A 27 15.33 4.27 14.12
C ASP A 27 14.09 4.17 15.05
N LYS A 28 12.95 4.75 14.65
CA LYS A 28 11.75 4.84 15.49
C LYS A 28 10.60 4.01 14.92
N LEU A 29 9.93 3.24 15.79
CA LEU A 29 8.71 2.51 15.49
C LEU A 29 7.64 2.91 16.50
N ASN A 30 6.54 3.48 16.02
CA ASN A 30 5.40 3.85 16.84
C ASN A 30 4.29 2.80 16.67
N ILE A 31 3.75 2.29 17.76
CA ILE A 31 2.55 1.44 17.77
C ILE A 31 1.44 2.28 18.39
N ASN A 32 0.41 2.56 17.60
CA ASN A 32 -0.79 3.27 18.05
C ASN A 32 -1.83 2.20 18.41
N ALA A 33 -1.94 1.86 19.70
CA ALA A 33 -2.81 0.81 20.23
C ALA A 33 -3.69 1.34 21.35
N LEU A 34 -4.97 0.95 21.39
CA LEU A 34 -5.84 1.23 22.54
C LEU A 34 -5.48 0.34 23.74
N GLY A 35 -4.42 0.66 24.50
CA GLY A 35 -4.16 -0.01 25.80
C GLY A 35 -2.68 -0.26 26.12
N ASN A 36 -2.37 -0.35 27.41
CA ASN A 36 -1.02 -0.48 27.99
C ASN A 36 -0.53 -1.93 28.08
N ASN A 37 0.78 -2.18 27.86
CA ASN A 37 1.60 -3.08 28.70
C ASN A 37 3.11 -3.11 28.39
N ASN A 38 3.85 -3.55 29.41
CA ASN A 38 5.30 -3.56 29.72
C ASN A 38 6.33 -3.95 28.63
N ILE A 39 6.90 -2.95 27.95
CA ILE A 39 8.20 -3.01 27.27
C ILE A 39 8.91 -1.67 27.57
N ARG A 40 10.25 -1.55 27.48
CA ARG A 40 10.91 -0.23 27.55
C ARG A 40 10.57 0.59 26.29
N TYR A 41 9.41 1.23 26.31
CA TYR A 41 8.95 2.24 25.37
C TYR A 41 8.80 3.57 26.09
N TYR A 42 8.84 4.67 25.34
CA TYR A 42 8.41 5.97 25.86
C TYR A 42 6.94 6.15 25.50
N ARG A 43 6.06 6.26 26.51
CA ARG A 43 4.68 6.70 26.31
C ARG A 43 4.70 8.20 26.05
N PHE A 44 4.00 8.67 25.02
CA PHE A 44 3.88 10.11 24.82
C PHE A 44 3.07 10.72 25.97
N LYS A 45 3.58 11.79 26.59
CA LYS A 45 2.90 12.50 27.71
C LYS A 45 1.49 13.01 27.35
N HIS A 46 1.15 13.12 26.06
CA HIS A 46 -0.14 13.64 25.58
C HIS A 46 -1.00 12.64 24.76
N GLN A 47 -0.57 11.39 24.58
CA GLN A 47 -1.36 10.38 23.85
C GLN A 47 -1.31 9.04 24.59
N SER A 48 -2.38 8.73 25.32
CA SER A 48 -2.47 7.58 26.23
C SER A 48 -2.36 6.21 25.52
N SER A 49 -2.50 6.16 24.20
CA SER A 49 -2.54 4.94 23.37
C SER A 49 -1.34 4.79 22.42
N THR A 50 -0.30 5.63 22.51
CA THR A 50 0.83 5.58 21.58
C THR A 50 2.11 5.11 22.27
N PHE A 51 2.65 3.99 21.78
CA PHE A 51 3.90 3.39 22.24
C PHE A 51 5.00 3.67 21.23
N LYS A 52 6.13 4.20 21.69
CA LYS A 52 7.30 4.42 20.84
C LYS A 52 8.47 3.56 21.27
N PHE A 53 8.92 2.73 20.33
CA PHE A 53 10.10 1.89 20.47
C PHE A 53 11.28 2.58 19.81
N HIS A 54 12.38 2.67 20.54
CA HIS A 54 13.67 3.09 20.00
C HIS A 54 14.51 1.84 19.77
N ILE A 55 14.87 1.60 18.51
CA ILE A 55 15.64 0.42 18.12
C ILE A 55 17.10 0.83 18.03
N ARG A 56 17.98 0.12 18.75
CA ARG A 56 19.42 0.40 18.72
C ARG A 56 19.95 0.31 17.29
N GLY A 57 20.68 1.34 16.86
CA GLY A 57 21.22 1.43 15.50
C GLY A 57 20.41 2.37 14.61
N ARG A 58 20.45 2.14 13.28
CA ARG A 58 19.73 2.96 12.29
C ARG A 58 18.99 2.07 11.26
N PRO A 59 18.05 1.21 11.70
CA PRO A 59 17.41 0.20 10.84
C PRO A 59 16.68 0.79 9.63
N PHE A 60 16.14 2.01 9.75
CA PHE A 60 15.34 2.68 8.72
C PHE A 60 16.14 3.73 7.94
N SER A 61 17.44 3.86 8.19
CA SER A 61 18.26 4.79 7.44
C SER A 61 18.64 4.24 6.07
N HIS A 62 18.92 5.13 5.12
CA HIS A 62 19.39 4.76 3.78
C HIS A 62 20.81 4.15 3.78
N LYS A 63 21.53 4.18 4.91
CA LYS A 63 22.93 3.76 5.02
C LYS A 63 23.07 2.58 5.99
N GLY A 64 23.53 1.42 5.51
CA GLY A 64 24.01 0.32 6.36
C GLY A 64 23.30 -1.04 6.22
N LYS A 65 23.88 -2.06 6.87
CA LYS A 65 23.39 -3.46 6.91
C LYS A 65 22.11 -3.64 7.74
N SER A 66 21.82 -2.70 8.64
CA SER A 66 20.72 -2.75 9.62
C SER A 66 19.31 -2.88 9.01
N THR A 67 19.10 -2.47 7.77
CA THR A 67 17.78 -2.57 7.12
C THR A 67 17.42 -4.00 6.75
N LEU A 68 18.39 -4.80 6.27
CA LEU A 68 18.09 -6.20 5.94
C LEU A 68 17.67 -6.95 7.21
N ASP A 69 18.38 -6.71 8.30
CA ASP A 69 18.08 -7.28 9.62
C ASP A 69 16.68 -6.90 10.06
N PHE A 70 16.29 -5.64 9.87
CA PHE A 70 14.94 -5.21 10.18
C PHE A 70 13.88 -5.85 9.29
N LYS A 71 14.12 -6.06 7.99
CA LYS A 71 13.16 -6.77 7.11
C LYS A 71 12.89 -8.19 7.62
N VAL A 72 13.93 -8.90 8.04
CA VAL A 72 13.82 -10.24 8.64
C VAL A 72 13.08 -10.19 9.98
N ILE A 73 13.42 -9.25 10.86
CA ILE A 73 12.73 -9.05 12.14
C ILE A 73 11.25 -8.71 11.91
N PHE A 74 10.94 -7.86 10.92
CA PHE A 74 9.58 -7.47 10.60
C PHE A 74 8.75 -8.65 10.08
N LEU A 75 9.33 -9.53 9.25
CA LEU A 75 8.70 -10.79 8.88
C LEU A 75 8.40 -11.67 10.11
N LYS A 76 9.31 -11.70 11.09
CA LYS A 76 9.05 -12.38 12.37
C LYS A 76 7.88 -11.74 13.11
N ILE A 77 7.85 -10.41 13.23
CA ILE A 77 6.73 -9.67 13.85
C ILE A 77 5.41 -10.02 13.16
N LEU A 78 5.37 -10.05 11.82
CA LEU A 78 4.15 -10.42 11.09
C LEU A 78 3.72 -11.87 11.38
N ASN A 79 4.66 -12.82 11.45
CA ASN A 79 4.35 -14.19 11.84
C ASN A 79 3.82 -14.24 13.28
N ASP A 80 4.52 -13.65 14.25
CA ASP A 80 4.12 -13.64 15.67
C ASP A 80 2.74 -12.99 15.85
N LEU A 81 2.45 -11.85 15.19
CA LEU A 81 1.15 -11.19 15.27
C LEU A 81 0.01 -12.07 14.75
N TYR A 82 0.25 -12.84 13.69
CA TYR A 82 -0.76 -13.77 13.21
C TYR A 82 -0.90 -15.00 14.12
N GLU A 83 0.21 -15.64 14.47
CA GLU A 83 0.20 -16.89 15.26
C GLU A 83 -0.32 -16.67 16.67
N GLU A 84 0.01 -15.54 17.31
CA GLU A 84 -0.38 -15.26 18.69
C GLU A 84 -1.69 -14.51 18.79
N LEU A 85 -1.99 -13.61 17.84
CA LEU A 85 -3.15 -12.70 17.92
C LEU A 85 -4.13 -12.81 16.76
N GLY A 86 -3.82 -13.59 15.72
CA GLY A 86 -4.68 -13.66 14.52
C GLY A 86 -4.72 -12.35 13.75
N MET A 87 -3.68 -11.52 13.87
CA MET A 87 -3.65 -10.19 13.26
C MET A 87 -2.88 -10.20 11.95
N VAL A 88 -3.43 -9.54 10.94
CA VAL A 88 -2.79 -9.40 9.62
C VAL A 88 -2.76 -7.93 9.20
N PRO A 89 -1.74 -7.50 8.45
CA PRO A 89 -1.79 -6.23 7.76
C PRO A 89 -3.01 -6.19 6.84
N PHE A 90 -3.71 -5.07 6.81
CA PHE A 90 -4.84 -4.84 5.92
C PHE A 90 -4.59 -3.70 4.93
N ILE A 91 -3.92 -2.64 5.36
CA ILE A 91 -3.56 -1.53 4.49
C ILE A 91 -2.27 -0.87 5.00
N SER A 92 -1.45 -0.39 4.07
CA SER A 92 -0.35 0.51 4.36
C SER A 92 -0.60 1.87 3.73
N SER A 93 -0.13 2.93 4.37
CA SER A 93 -0.27 4.29 3.88
C SER A 93 0.83 5.19 4.42
N ASP A 94 1.30 6.11 3.58
CA ASP A 94 2.27 7.13 3.95
C ASP A 94 1.52 8.37 4.45
N LEU A 95 0.99 8.30 5.68
CA LEU A 95 0.14 9.33 6.28
C LEU A 95 0.88 10.60 6.73
N SER A 96 2.21 10.59 6.67
CA SER A 96 3.02 11.72 7.12
C SER A 96 3.51 12.55 5.96
N LEU A 97 3.39 13.86 6.09
CA LEU A 97 3.90 14.81 5.10
C LEU A 97 5.43 14.87 5.08
N ILE A 98 6.11 14.58 6.22
CA ILE A 98 7.56 14.74 6.35
C ILE A 98 8.14 13.72 7.35
N HIS A 99 9.22 13.04 6.97
CA HIS A 99 10.10 12.19 7.81
C HIS A 99 9.62 10.79 8.21
N ASP A 100 8.40 10.39 7.85
CA ASP A 100 7.93 9.02 8.12
C ASP A 100 7.96 8.23 6.83
N ASN A 101 8.16 6.93 6.96
CA ASN A 101 8.05 6.04 5.83
C ASN A 101 6.59 5.58 5.77
N SER A 102 6.29 4.32 6.09
CA SER A 102 4.91 3.83 6.04
C SER A 102 4.24 3.66 7.41
N THR A 103 2.91 3.80 7.41
CA THR A 103 1.99 3.38 8.48
C THR A 103 1.27 2.11 8.03
N VAL A 104 1.34 1.05 8.83
CA VAL A 104 0.71 -0.25 8.55
C VAL A 104 -0.43 -0.46 9.53
N PHE A 105 -1.63 -0.66 9.01
CA PHE A 105 -2.83 -0.94 9.77
C PHE A 105 -3.08 -2.44 9.82
N PHE A 106 -3.41 -2.93 11.01
CA PHE A 106 -3.69 -4.34 11.25
C PHE A 106 -5.15 -4.54 11.58
N LYS A 107 -5.67 -5.69 11.17
CA LYS A 107 -7.00 -6.17 11.57
C LYS A 107 -6.92 -7.58 12.12
N THR A 108 -7.84 -7.90 13.01
CA THR A 108 -8.02 -9.27 13.49
C THR A 108 -8.75 -10.12 12.44
N VAL A 109 -8.30 -11.36 12.25
CA VAL A 109 -8.92 -12.36 11.38
C VAL A 109 -9.02 -13.71 12.08
N LYS A 110 -9.93 -14.56 11.60
CA LYS A 110 -9.90 -15.98 11.96
C LYS A 110 -8.61 -16.59 11.41
N ARG A 111 -7.96 -17.42 12.23
CA ARG A 111 -6.78 -18.19 11.80
C ARG A 111 -7.23 -19.39 10.98
N TYR A 112 -6.44 -19.68 9.95
CA TYR A 112 -6.64 -20.84 9.11
C TYR A 112 -5.34 -21.62 8.98
N SER A 113 -5.44 -22.94 9.00
CA SER A 113 -4.31 -23.88 8.92
C SER A 113 -3.62 -23.91 7.55
N HIS A 114 -4.31 -23.49 6.49
CA HIS A 114 -3.76 -23.43 5.14
C HIS A 114 -2.86 -22.21 4.89
N ILE A 115 -2.75 -21.29 5.86
CA ILE A 115 -1.96 -20.07 5.74
C ILE A 115 -0.60 -20.28 6.42
N GLY A 116 0.48 -20.11 5.66
CA GLY A 116 1.85 -20.35 6.10
C GLY A 116 2.63 -19.07 6.45
N LYS A 117 3.95 -19.15 6.36
CA LYS A 117 4.88 -18.08 6.77
C LYS A 117 4.90 -16.89 5.82
N TYR A 118 5.25 -15.74 6.36
CA TYR A 118 5.52 -14.53 5.59
C TYR A 118 6.89 -14.56 4.90
N ALA A 119 6.98 -13.95 3.72
CA ALA A 119 8.19 -13.76 2.92
C ALA A 119 8.22 -12.35 2.28
N CYS A 120 9.37 -11.92 1.75
CA CYS A 120 9.53 -10.56 1.24
C CYS A 120 10.39 -10.48 -0.04
N ILE A 121 9.92 -9.66 -0.99
CA ILE A 121 10.68 -9.16 -2.14
C ILE A 121 10.98 -7.68 -1.91
N ALA A 122 12.25 -7.30 -1.97
CA ALA A 122 12.69 -6.01 -1.46
C ALA A 122 13.75 -5.34 -2.38
N PRO A 123 13.40 -4.29 -3.14
CA PRO A 123 14.38 -3.48 -3.86
C PRO A 123 15.42 -2.88 -2.90
N SER A 124 16.67 -2.82 -3.35
CA SER A 124 17.78 -2.31 -2.53
C SER A 124 18.88 -1.68 -3.39
N GLY A 125 19.47 -0.60 -2.89
CA GLY A 125 20.47 0.14 -3.66
C GLY A 125 19.89 0.60 -4.99
N ILE A 126 20.70 0.74 -6.03
CA ILE A 126 20.22 1.15 -7.37
C ILE A 126 20.02 -0.04 -8.31
N ASP A 127 20.49 -1.23 -7.93
CA ASP A 127 20.68 -2.38 -8.81
C ASP A 127 20.29 -3.73 -8.20
N SER A 128 19.88 -3.80 -6.93
CA SER A 128 19.73 -5.08 -6.23
C SER A 128 18.29 -5.37 -5.82
N LEU A 129 17.91 -6.64 -5.80
CA LEU A 129 16.66 -7.14 -5.26
C LEU A 129 16.96 -8.18 -4.17
N TYR A 130 16.34 -8.05 -3.00
CA TYR A 130 16.37 -9.09 -1.98
C TYR A 130 15.18 -10.02 -2.12
N ILE A 131 15.46 -11.33 -2.02
CA ILE A 131 14.48 -12.41 -1.94
C ILE A 131 14.65 -13.04 -0.55
N ILE A 132 13.65 -12.89 0.32
CA ILE A 132 13.77 -13.15 1.76
C ILE A 132 12.72 -14.17 2.19
N LEU A 133 13.17 -15.27 2.80
CA LEU A 133 12.36 -16.37 3.37
C LEU A 133 11.46 -17.10 2.36
N PHE A 134 11.80 -17.09 1.08
CA PHE A 134 11.14 -17.93 0.08
C PHE A 134 11.78 -19.33 -0.05
N PRO A 135 11.01 -20.38 -0.37
CA PRO A 135 11.54 -21.71 -0.67
C PRO A 135 12.48 -21.71 -1.88
N PRO A 136 13.48 -22.62 -1.93
CA PRO A 136 14.46 -22.67 -3.02
C PRO A 136 13.85 -22.74 -4.43
N ALA A 137 12.76 -23.49 -4.62
CA ALA A 137 12.08 -23.57 -5.91
C ALA A 137 11.55 -22.20 -6.39
N VAL A 138 10.91 -21.45 -5.48
CA VAL A 138 10.37 -20.10 -5.77
C VAL A 138 11.51 -19.12 -6.05
N VAL A 139 12.58 -19.19 -5.26
CA VAL A 139 13.80 -18.39 -5.47
C VAL A 139 14.37 -18.62 -6.87
N SER A 140 14.47 -19.88 -7.31
CA SER A 140 14.99 -20.22 -8.64
C SER A 140 14.12 -19.65 -9.76
N SER A 141 12.79 -19.74 -9.65
CA SER A 141 11.88 -19.15 -10.62
C SER A 141 12.03 -17.63 -10.71
N ILE A 142 12.16 -16.95 -9.57
CA ILE A 142 12.37 -15.49 -9.53
C ILE A 142 13.72 -15.11 -10.14
N LYS A 143 14.80 -15.86 -9.84
CA LYS A 143 16.12 -15.64 -10.44
C LYS A 143 16.06 -15.77 -11.96
N ASN A 144 15.39 -16.81 -12.47
CA ASN A 144 15.23 -17.00 -13.91
C ASN A 144 14.46 -15.83 -14.56
N ALA A 145 13.41 -15.33 -13.91
CA ALA A 145 12.67 -14.17 -14.39
C ALA A 145 13.52 -12.89 -14.44
N ILE A 146 14.38 -12.67 -13.43
CA ILE A 146 15.32 -11.55 -13.41
C ILE A 146 16.38 -11.69 -14.52
N GLU A 147 16.97 -12.88 -14.68
CA GLU A 147 17.96 -13.14 -15.74
C GLU A 147 17.37 -12.87 -17.13
N THR A 148 16.17 -13.37 -17.38
CA THR A 148 15.47 -13.22 -18.66
C THR A 148 15.10 -11.77 -18.95
N ALA A 149 14.56 -11.06 -17.96
CA ALA A 149 14.03 -9.71 -18.16
C ALA A 149 15.09 -8.60 -18.12
N TRP A 150 16.20 -8.83 -17.42
CA TRP A 150 17.17 -7.78 -17.12
C TRP A 150 18.63 -8.25 -17.10
N GLY A 151 18.88 -9.50 -16.70
CA GLY A 151 20.21 -10.06 -16.52
C GLY A 151 20.77 -9.83 -15.11
N ILE A 152 21.53 -10.81 -14.63
CA ILE A 152 22.15 -10.86 -13.31
C ILE A 152 23.65 -10.59 -13.42
N ASP A 153 24.14 -9.75 -12.50
CA ASP A 153 25.58 -9.52 -12.28
C ASP A 153 26.13 -10.46 -11.21
N SER A 154 25.45 -10.56 -10.06
CA SER A 154 25.88 -11.42 -8.96
C SER A 154 24.72 -11.88 -8.10
N ILE A 155 24.90 -13.03 -7.45
CA ILE A 155 23.97 -13.60 -6.48
C ILE A 155 24.74 -13.84 -5.19
N GLU A 156 24.24 -13.30 -4.09
CA GLU A 156 24.89 -13.44 -2.78
C GLU A 156 23.85 -13.80 -1.72
N GLU A 157 24.06 -14.91 -1.03
CA GLU A 157 23.30 -15.20 0.18
C GLU A 157 23.89 -14.38 1.33
N LYS A 158 23.15 -13.39 1.82
CA LYS A 158 23.62 -12.52 2.90
C LYS A 158 23.49 -13.18 4.26
N ARG A 159 22.48 -14.05 4.41
CA ARG A 159 22.11 -14.85 5.58
C ARG A 159 21.23 -16.03 5.11
N PRO A 160 21.03 -17.08 5.93
CA PRO A 160 20.15 -18.18 5.57
C PRO A 160 18.80 -17.69 5.03
N HIS A 161 18.46 -18.11 3.81
CA HIS A 161 17.23 -17.76 3.11
C HIS A 161 17.06 -16.26 2.80
N CYS A 162 18.15 -15.49 2.78
CA CYS A 162 18.17 -14.06 2.43
C CYS A 162 19.12 -13.82 1.26
N ILE A 163 18.58 -13.87 0.04
CA ILE A 163 19.37 -13.82 -1.19
C ILE A 163 19.30 -12.42 -1.76
N ARG A 164 20.47 -11.83 -2.03
CA ARG A 164 20.61 -10.61 -2.82
C ARG A 164 20.91 -11.01 -4.26
N VAL A 165 20.07 -10.58 -5.19
CA VAL A 165 20.33 -10.63 -6.63
C VAL A 165 20.71 -9.22 -7.06
N LYS A 166 21.94 -9.04 -7.52
CA LYS A 166 22.38 -7.79 -8.17
C LYS A 166 22.14 -7.92 -9.67
N MET A 167 21.36 -7.01 -10.23
CA MET A 167 20.99 -6.96 -11.63
C MET A 167 21.95 -6.08 -12.41
N ARG A 168 22.10 -6.34 -13.71
CA ARG A 168 22.90 -5.52 -14.62
C ARG A 168 22.43 -4.06 -14.61
N GLY A 169 23.37 -3.13 -14.54
CA GLY A 169 23.05 -1.70 -14.62
C GLY A 169 22.41 -1.13 -13.35
N SER A 170 21.33 -0.35 -13.49
CA SER A 170 20.73 0.37 -12.35
C SER A 170 19.19 0.54 -12.47
N PRO A 171 18.42 -0.57 -12.46
CA PRO A 171 16.96 -0.56 -12.60
C PRO A 171 16.24 0.36 -11.62
N TRP A 172 16.73 0.49 -10.37
CA TRP A 172 16.08 1.30 -9.32
C TRP A 172 16.61 2.73 -9.25
N ARG A 173 17.38 3.19 -10.25
CA ARG A 173 17.94 4.55 -10.25
C ARG A 173 16.81 5.58 -10.39
N PRO A 174 16.86 6.69 -9.64
CA PRO A 174 15.97 7.83 -9.90
C PRO A 174 16.11 8.32 -11.34
N GLY A 175 14.99 8.57 -12.01
CA GLY A 175 14.99 9.20 -13.34
C GLY A 175 14.96 8.24 -14.52
N VAL A 176 14.87 6.92 -14.30
CA VAL A 176 14.65 5.94 -15.37
C VAL A 176 13.34 6.26 -16.12
N LYS A 177 13.39 6.23 -17.46
CA LYS A 177 12.29 6.64 -18.37
C LYS A 177 12.09 5.60 -19.47
N GLY A 178 10.89 5.62 -20.06
CA GLY A 178 10.56 4.88 -21.28
C GLY A 178 10.65 3.36 -21.08
N GLU A 179 11.41 2.71 -21.96
CA GLU A 179 11.52 1.25 -22.05
C GLU A 179 11.95 0.60 -20.73
N TYR A 180 12.96 1.15 -20.07
CA TYR A 180 13.44 0.62 -18.80
C TYR A 180 12.38 0.61 -17.68
N ALA A 181 11.54 1.66 -17.60
CA ALA A 181 10.47 1.71 -16.60
C ALA A 181 9.37 0.67 -16.91
N THR A 182 9.11 0.45 -18.19
CA THR A 182 8.14 -0.54 -18.67
C THR A 182 8.64 -1.96 -18.41
N ALA A 183 9.91 -2.24 -18.76
CA ALA A 183 10.57 -3.52 -18.50
C ALA A 183 10.62 -3.84 -17.00
N LEU A 184 10.91 -2.85 -16.15
CA LEU A 184 10.90 -3.03 -14.70
C LEU A 184 9.49 -3.36 -14.17
N THR A 185 8.47 -2.66 -14.66
CA THR A 185 7.07 -2.94 -14.31
C THR A 185 6.68 -4.36 -14.72
N ARG A 186 7.09 -4.81 -15.91
CA ARG A 186 6.86 -6.20 -16.37
C ARG A 186 7.59 -7.23 -15.51
N LEU A 187 8.83 -6.96 -15.10
CA LEU A 187 9.56 -7.83 -14.17
C LEU A 187 8.80 -7.96 -12.85
N ILE A 188 8.33 -6.86 -12.26
CA ILE A 188 7.52 -6.91 -11.03
C ILE A 188 6.24 -7.72 -11.24
N LEU A 189 5.50 -7.48 -12.34
CA LEU A 189 4.30 -8.26 -12.65
C LEU A 189 4.59 -9.77 -12.81
N ASN A 190 5.72 -10.12 -13.45
CA ASN A 190 6.12 -11.52 -13.59
C ASN A 190 6.48 -12.15 -12.23
N ILE A 191 7.12 -11.40 -11.33
CA ILE A 191 7.38 -11.85 -9.95
C ILE A 191 6.04 -12.09 -9.21
N PHE A 192 5.06 -11.19 -9.32
CA PHE A 192 3.73 -11.42 -8.74
C PHE A 192 3.07 -12.69 -9.30
N ASN A 193 3.18 -12.92 -10.62
CA ASN A 193 2.67 -14.13 -11.26
C ASN A 193 3.34 -15.42 -10.71
N ILE A 194 4.67 -15.44 -10.62
CA ILE A 194 5.43 -16.56 -10.05
C ILE A 194 5.01 -16.84 -8.61
N LEU A 195 4.87 -15.78 -7.80
CA LEU A 195 4.51 -15.91 -6.40
C LEU A 195 3.09 -16.44 -6.22
N GLN A 196 2.13 -15.93 -6.98
CA GLN A 196 0.76 -16.44 -6.95
C GLN A 196 0.68 -17.91 -7.41
N GLN A 197 1.40 -18.30 -8.47
CA GLN A 197 1.51 -19.71 -8.90
C GLN A 197 2.18 -20.60 -7.85
N SER A 198 3.04 -20.01 -7.00
CA SER A 198 3.69 -20.66 -5.87
C SER A 198 2.87 -20.59 -4.57
N MET A 199 1.59 -20.21 -4.66
CA MET A 199 0.67 -20.07 -3.52
C MET A 199 1.09 -18.98 -2.52
N TYR A 200 1.77 -17.93 -2.97
CA TYR A 200 2.10 -16.75 -2.15
C TYR A 200 1.22 -15.57 -2.53
N ARG A 201 0.35 -15.18 -1.60
CA ARG A 201 -0.49 -13.99 -1.75
C ARG A 201 0.26 -12.74 -1.35
N PHE A 202 0.06 -11.64 -2.06
CA PHE A 202 0.48 -10.34 -1.57
C PHE A 202 -0.31 -9.97 -0.31
N VAL A 203 0.35 -9.34 0.64
CA VAL A 203 -0.28 -8.88 1.88
C VAL A 203 -0.24 -7.37 2.02
N THR A 204 0.94 -6.77 1.85
CA THR A 204 1.13 -5.32 1.96
C THR A 204 2.46 -4.91 1.35
N ASN A 205 2.57 -3.66 0.96
CA ASN A 205 3.83 -3.00 0.65
C ASN A 205 4.21 -2.04 1.78
N ILE A 206 5.51 -1.88 2.05
CA ILE A 206 6.01 -1.00 3.11
C ILE A 206 7.27 -0.32 2.59
N SER A 207 7.25 1.01 2.59
CA SER A 207 8.47 1.77 2.43
C SER A 207 9.23 1.76 3.74
N MET A 208 10.36 1.04 3.82
CA MET A 208 11.21 1.05 5.03
C MET A 208 12.28 2.14 4.99
N LYS A 209 12.54 2.66 3.78
CA LYS A 209 13.60 3.64 3.50
C LYS A 209 13.08 4.89 2.79
N GLY A 210 11.77 5.04 2.55
CA GLY A 210 11.23 6.24 1.91
C GLY A 210 11.53 6.38 0.41
N ASN A 211 11.97 5.31 -0.26
CA ASN A 211 12.38 5.38 -1.68
C ASN A 211 11.64 4.41 -2.59
N THR A 212 11.48 3.17 -2.14
CA THR A 212 10.85 2.08 -2.90
C THR A 212 10.19 1.15 -1.91
N ASP A 213 9.06 0.61 -2.30
CA ASP A 213 8.32 -0.32 -1.49
C ASP A 213 8.96 -1.70 -1.41
N ASP A 214 9.06 -2.22 -0.19
CA ASP A 214 9.26 -3.63 0.07
C ASP A 214 7.91 -4.35 0.01
N MET A 215 7.84 -5.45 -0.73
CA MET A 215 6.61 -6.21 -0.97
C MET A 215 6.59 -7.45 -0.06
N PHE A 216 5.55 -7.57 0.75
CA PHE A 216 5.36 -8.65 1.71
C PHE A 216 4.31 -9.62 1.20
N PHE A 217 4.66 -10.90 1.25
CA PHE A 217 3.84 -12.01 0.79
C PHE A 217 3.65 -13.02 1.90
N ARG A 218 2.65 -13.88 1.72
CA ARG A 218 2.38 -14.97 2.65
C ARG A 218 1.91 -16.20 1.91
N TYR A 219 2.41 -17.36 2.32
CA TYR A 219 1.91 -18.62 1.79
C TYR A 219 0.44 -18.82 2.17
N ASP A 220 -0.38 -19.23 1.21
CA ASP A 220 -1.79 -19.49 1.36
C ASP A 220 -2.19 -20.58 0.35
N SER A 221 -2.34 -21.82 0.83
CA SER A 221 -2.66 -22.95 -0.05
C SER A 221 -4.11 -22.95 -0.55
N SER A 222 -4.92 -21.95 -0.20
CA SER A 222 -6.28 -21.77 -0.70
C SER A 222 -6.37 -20.82 -1.89
N LEU A 223 -5.25 -20.27 -2.35
CA LEU A 223 -5.26 -19.30 -3.46
C LEU A 223 -5.81 -19.91 -4.75
N PRO A 224 -6.76 -19.21 -5.41
CA PRO A 224 -7.25 -19.65 -6.69
C PRO A 224 -6.16 -19.50 -7.77
N PRO A 225 -6.22 -20.32 -8.83
CA PRO A 225 -5.39 -20.13 -10.02
C PRO A 225 -5.59 -18.72 -10.60
N LEU A 226 -4.52 -18.14 -11.14
CA LEU A 226 -4.61 -16.86 -11.86
C LEU A 226 -5.51 -16.97 -13.08
N GLN A 227 -6.40 -15.99 -13.23
CA GLN A 227 -7.11 -15.77 -14.49
C GLN A 227 -6.55 -14.52 -15.16
N TYR A 228 -6.09 -14.70 -16.40
CA TYR A 228 -5.56 -13.60 -17.20
C TYR A 228 -6.68 -12.71 -17.72
N GLY A 229 -6.29 -11.47 -18.01
CA GLY A 229 -7.23 -10.43 -18.35
C GLY A 229 -7.97 -10.62 -19.67
N SER A 230 -9.19 -10.08 -19.76
CA SER A 230 -9.98 -10.02 -20.98
C SER A 230 -9.52 -8.86 -21.90
N PRO A 231 -9.40 -9.09 -23.23
CA PRO A 231 -9.06 -8.07 -24.23
C PRO A 231 -10.00 -6.85 -24.24
N SER A 232 -11.23 -6.97 -23.74
CA SER A 232 -12.23 -5.88 -23.75
C SER A 232 -11.92 -4.72 -22.79
N LEU A 233 -10.91 -4.86 -21.91
CA LEU A 233 -10.61 -3.87 -20.88
C LEU A 233 -10.25 -2.49 -21.46
N THR A 234 -9.47 -2.48 -22.55
CA THR A 234 -8.98 -1.26 -23.18
C THR A 234 -10.12 -0.36 -23.65
N ASP A 235 -11.07 -0.90 -24.40
CA ASP A 235 -12.19 -0.15 -24.98
C ASP A 235 -13.06 0.49 -23.88
N HIS A 236 -13.28 -0.23 -22.77
CA HIS A 236 -14.04 0.28 -21.64
C HIS A 236 -13.32 1.41 -20.91
N ILE A 237 -11.99 1.32 -20.73
CA ILE A 237 -11.19 2.39 -20.13
C ILE A 237 -11.22 3.64 -21.02
N HIS A 238 -11.15 3.48 -22.34
CA HIS A 238 -11.28 4.58 -23.31
C HIS A 238 -12.56 5.39 -23.09
N VAL A 239 -13.71 4.71 -23.06
CA VAL A 239 -15.01 5.34 -22.85
C VAL A 239 -15.08 6.08 -21.51
N GLN A 240 -14.50 5.52 -20.43
CA GLN A 240 -14.47 6.21 -19.13
C GLN A 240 -13.60 7.47 -19.19
N ILE A 241 -12.46 7.45 -19.87
CA ILE A 241 -11.61 8.64 -19.99
C ILE A 241 -12.34 9.77 -20.72
N ASP A 242 -12.97 9.48 -21.85
CA ASP A 242 -13.70 10.50 -22.62
C ASP A 242 -14.93 11.04 -21.88
N SER A 243 -15.55 10.21 -21.04
CA SER A 243 -16.72 10.61 -20.25
C SER A 243 -16.36 11.49 -19.04
N PHE A 244 -15.23 11.24 -18.39
CA PHE A 244 -14.88 11.86 -17.09
C PHE A 244 -13.72 12.84 -17.15
N TRP A 245 -13.05 12.95 -18.31
CA TRP A 245 -12.01 13.94 -18.53
C TRP A 245 -12.39 14.87 -19.68
N LYS A 246 -12.59 16.16 -19.41
CA LYS A 246 -13.02 17.16 -20.39
C LYS A 246 -12.13 17.23 -21.65
N GLY A 247 -10.85 16.89 -21.51
CA GLY A 247 -9.91 16.88 -22.63
C GLY A 247 -9.98 15.62 -23.50
N GLY A 248 -10.60 14.55 -23.00
CA GLY A 248 -10.63 13.23 -23.63
C GLY A 248 -9.24 12.62 -23.84
N VAL A 249 -9.24 11.50 -24.56
CA VAL A 249 -8.04 10.86 -25.08
C VAL A 249 -7.46 11.70 -26.22
N SER A 250 -6.14 11.86 -26.22
CA SER A 250 -5.39 12.55 -27.27
C SER A 250 -4.56 11.63 -28.15
N ASP A 251 -4.08 10.51 -27.60
CA ASP A 251 -3.28 9.53 -28.33
C ASP A 251 -3.35 8.17 -27.64
N VAL A 252 -3.22 7.10 -28.42
CA VAL A 252 -3.24 5.70 -27.98
C VAL A 252 -2.18 4.97 -28.76
N ARG A 253 -1.22 4.39 -28.05
CA ARG A 253 -0.12 3.68 -28.71
C ARG A 253 0.38 2.53 -27.88
N MET A 254 0.96 1.56 -28.56
CA MET A 254 1.83 0.59 -27.91
C MET A 254 3.21 1.23 -27.72
N HIS A 255 3.62 1.39 -26.47
CA HIS A 255 4.94 1.90 -26.10
C HIS A 255 5.67 0.82 -25.28
N ASN A 256 6.70 0.20 -25.87
CA ASN A 256 7.47 -0.90 -25.26
C ASN A 256 6.57 -2.05 -24.76
N ASP A 257 5.66 -2.49 -25.63
CA ASP A 257 4.62 -3.51 -25.35
C ASP A 257 3.65 -3.19 -24.22
N ALA A 258 3.65 -1.96 -23.70
CA ALA A 258 2.59 -1.46 -22.84
C ALA A 258 1.63 -0.60 -23.66
N LEU A 259 0.34 -0.76 -23.44
CA LEU A 259 -0.64 0.18 -23.95
C LEU A 259 -0.51 1.50 -23.17
N GLU A 260 -0.16 2.56 -23.89
CA GLU A 260 -0.08 3.92 -23.36
C GLU A 260 -1.28 4.73 -23.89
N ILE A 261 -2.07 5.28 -22.97
CA ILE A 261 -3.17 6.19 -23.28
C ILE A 261 -2.78 7.59 -22.82
N LYS A 262 -2.62 8.51 -23.77
CA LYS A 262 -2.31 9.91 -23.49
C LYS A 262 -3.59 10.72 -23.45
N VAL A 263 -3.79 11.44 -22.36
CA VAL A 263 -4.97 12.27 -22.11
C VAL A 263 -4.63 13.75 -22.34
N LYS A 264 -5.52 14.52 -22.95
CA LYS A 264 -5.29 15.95 -23.26
C LYS A 264 -5.16 16.79 -21.99
N GLY A 265 -4.23 17.75 -21.97
CA GLY A 265 -4.01 18.66 -20.83
C GLY A 265 -2.92 18.15 -19.88
N SER A 266 -3.10 18.37 -18.57
CA SER A 266 -2.13 17.99 -17.54
C SER A 266 -2.75 17.23 -16.35
N PRO A 267 -3.54 16.15 -16.57
CA PRO A 267 -4.26 15.44 -15.50
C PRO A 267 -3.33 14.96 -14.37
N TRP A 268 -2.09 14.62 -14.67
CA TRP A 268 -1.19 14.04 -13.69
C TRP A 268 -0.43 15.07 -12.84
N LYS A 269 -0.66 16.37 -13.08
CA LYS A 269 -0.13 17.43 -12.22
C LYS A 269 -0.96 17.50 -10.94
N ALA A 270 -0.34 17.11 -9.83
CA ALA A 270 -0.99 17.00 -8.52
C ALA A 270 -1.25 18.35 -7.81
N THR A 271 -1.29 19.45 -8.56
CA THR A 271 -1.49 20.80 -8.01
C THR A 271 -2.84 21.35 -8.44
N SER A 272 -3.54 22.04 -7.53
CA SER A 272 -4.82 22.73 -7.77
C SER A 272 -6.07 21.83 -7.96
N ILE A 273 -7.15 22.43 -8.49
CA ILE A 273 -8.46 21.83 -8.71
C ILE A 273 -8.42 20.69 -9.75
N GLU A 274 -7.47 20.72 -10.69
CA GLU A 274 -7.27 19.64 -11.67
C GLU A 274 -6.96 18.31 -10.99
N ALA A 275 -6.28 18.32 -9.84
CA ALA A 275 -6.01 17.13 -9.07
C ALA A 275 -7.30 16.44 -8.57
N ALA A 276 -8.40 17.17 -8.38
CA ALA A 276 -9.69 16.56 -8.02
C ALA A 276 -10.30 15.83 -9.22
N GLY A 277 -10.26 16.45 -10.42
CA GLY A 277 -10.69 15.82 -11.67
C GLY A 277 -9.93 14.53 -11.96
N SER A 278 -8.62 14.50 -11.72
CA SER A 278 -7.81 13.30 -11.91
C SER A 278 -8.16 12.18 -10.92
N ARG A 279 -8.54 12.52 -9.69
CA ARG A 279 -9.02 11.54 -8.71
C ARG A 279 -10.39 10.98 -9.08
N VAL A 280 -11.29 11.81 -9.62
CA VAL A 280 -12.55 11.34 -10.22
C VAL A 280 -12.21 10.35 -11.34
N LEU A 281 -11.41 10.76 -12.32
CA LEU A 281 -11.03 9.92 -13.45
C LEU A 281 -10.46 8.55 -13.01
N VAL A 282 -9.46 8.55 -12.12
CA VAL A 282 -8.86 7.31 -11.61
C VAL A 282 -9.89 6.45 -10.86
N SER A 283 -10.75 7.06 -10.04
CA SER A 283 -11.81 6.32 -9.33
C SER A 283 -12.78 5.64 -10.29
N MET A 284 -13.11 6.31 -11.40
CA MET A 284 -14.01 5.81 -12.42
C MET A 284 -13.38 4.68 -13.25
N VAL A 285 -12.09 4.82 -13.61
CA VAL A 285 -11.31 3.75 -14.24
C VAL A 285 -11.21 2.53 -13.32
N LEU A 286 -10.91 2.71 -12.03
CA LEU A 286 -10.85 1.62 -11.05
C LEU A 286 -12.21 0.93 -10.86
N ARG A 287 -13.31 1.70 -10.85
CA ARG A 287 -14.67 1.17 -10.79
C ARG A 287 -14.98 0.28 -11.99
N GLU A 288 -14.56 0.70 -13.19
CA GLU A 288 -14.79 -0.07 -14.42
C GLU A 288 -13.92 -1.33 -14.48
N ILE A 289 -12.64 -1.22 -14.10
CA ILE A 289 -11.74 -2.37 -13.88
C ILE A 289 -12.39 -3.36 -12.89
N ARG A 290 -13.02 -2.85 -11.82
CA ARG A 290 -13.74 -3.68 -10.84
C ARG A 290 -14.95 -4.39 -11.45
N ARG A 291 -15.75 -3.70 -12.25
CA ARG A 291 -16.90 -4.27 -12.96
C ARG A 291 -16.48 -5.42 -13.88
N LEU A 292 -15.33 -5.29 -14.53
CA LEU A 292 -14.79 -6.30 -15.45
C LEU A 292 -14.18 -7.53 -14.75
N GLY A 293 -14.16 -7.56 -13.42
CA GLY A 293 -13.70 -8.72 -12.64
C GLY A 293 -12.26 -8.64 -12.20
N TYR A 294 -11.70 -7.44 -12.10
CA TYR A 294 -10.40 -7.25 -11.47
C TYR A 294 -10.55 -6.59 -10.10
N LYS A 295 -9.62 -6.82 -9.20
CA LYS A 295 -9.50 -6.04 -7.96
C LYS A 295 -8.10 -5.47 -7.88
N THR A 296 -7.97 -4.27 -7.35
CA THR A 296 -6.64 -3.74 -7.00
C THR A 296 -6.03 -4.65 -5.95
N HIS A 297 -4.92 -5.27 -6.31
CA HIS A 297 -4.18 -6.21 -5.49
C HIS A 297 -3.06 -5.50 -4.72
N ALA A 298 -2.38 -4.55 -5.35
CA ALA A 298 -1.36 -3.72 -4.70
C ALA A 298 -1.30 -2.31 -5.29
N THR A 299 -0.84 -1.35 -4.49
CA THR A 299 -0.37 -0.03 -4.95
C THR A 299 1.09 0.11 -4.58
N LEU A 300 1.97 0.26 -5.55
CA LEU A 300 3.42 0.21 -5.30
C LEU A 300 4.09 1.51 -5.71
N ASP A 301 5.00 2.00 -4.88
CA ASP A 301 6.02 2.97 -5.28
C ASP A 301 7.32 2.23 -5.62
N ILE A 302 7.50 1.93 -6.91
CA ILE A 302 8.70 1.28 -7.44
C ILE A 302 9.65 2.28 -8.13
N SER A 303 9.17 3.46 -8.46
CA SER A 303 9.92 4.49 -9.19
C SER A 303 10.43 5.54 -8.22
N ARG A 304 11.75 5.73 -8.13
CA ARG A 304 12.35 6.76 -7.26
C ARG A 304 12.22 8.18 -7.81
N ARG A 305 11.10 8.49 -8.47
CA ARG A 305 10.85 9.75 -9.17
C ARG A 305 9.73 10.48 -8.45
N SER A 306 10.02 11.68 -7.97
CA SER A 306 9.04 12.52 -7.26
C SER A 306 7.81 12.89 -8.09
N ASN A 307 7.90 12.78 -9.42
CA ASN A 307 6.82 13.07 -10.35
C ASN A 307 6.00 11.84 -10.75
N ASP A 308 6.53 10.63 -10.56
CA ASP A 308 5.82 9.41 -10.93
C ASP A 308 4.70 9.15 -9.92
N LYS A 309 3.75 8.30 -10.31
CA LYS A 309 2.57 7.97 -9.52
C LYS A 309 2.60 6.48 -9.22
N SER A 310 1.88 6.06 -8.19
CA SER A 310 1.84 4.66 -7.77
C SER A 310 1.42 3.74 -8.90
N LEU A 311 2.08 2.59 -9.00
CA LEU A 311 1.67 1.48 -9.86
C LEU A 311 0.49 0.75 -9.20
N PHE A 312 -0.60 0.56 -9.94
CA PHE A 312 -1.68 -0.31 -9.51
C PHE A 312 -1.47 -1.71 -10.12
N VAL A 313 -1.33 -2.71 -9.26
CA VAL A 313 -1.31 -4.13 -9.65
C VAL A 313 -2.71 -4.67 -9.46
N PHE A 314 -3.24 -5.36 -10.47
CA PHE A 314 -4.59 -5.92 -10.45
C PHE A 314 -4.56 -7.44 -10.48
N GLU A 315 -5.48 -8.05 -9.75
CA GLU A 315 -5.76 -9.49 -9.77
C GLU A 315 -7.10 -9.70 -10.49
N GLY A 316 -7.11 -10.53 -11.52
CA GLY A 316 -8.30 -10.87 -12.30
C GLY A 316 -8.94 -12.19 -11.85
N GLY A 317 -10.27 -12.25 -11.91
CA GLY A 317 -11.05 -13.45 -11.60
C GLY A 317 -12.50 -13.33 -12.08
N SER A 318 -13.04 -14.39 -12.67
CA SER A 318 -14.45 -14.45 -13.08
C SER A 318 -15.40 -14.39 -11.89
N ASP A 319 -15.00 -14.91 -10.74
CA ASP A 319 -15.64 -14.79 -9.42
C ASP A 319 -15.61 -13.36 -8.88
N LEU A 320 -14.64 -12.57 -9.30
CA LEU A 320 -14.52 -11.16 -8.96
C LEU A 320 -15.43 -10.27 -9.79
N ARG A 321 -16.09 -10.77 -10.85
CA ARG A 321 -17.01 -9.98 -11.68
C ARG A 321 -18.23 -9.56 -10.89
N VAL A 322 -18.44 -8.25 -10.87
CA VAL A 322 -19.56 -7.62 -10.18
C VAL A 322 -20.71 -7.48 -11.17
N ARG A 323 -21.78 -8.29 -11.02
CA ARG A 323 -22.95 -8.27 -11.92
C ARG A 323 -23.74 -6.94 -11.81
N PRO A 324 -24.15 -6.29 -12.91
CA PRO A 324 -25.10 -5.17 -12.83
C PRO A 324 -26.44 -5.60 -12.21
N PRO A 325 -27.15 -4.74 -11.45
CA PRO A 325 -26.78 -3.38 -11.05
C PRO A 325 -26.19 -3.37 -9.63
N LEU A 326 -25.00 -3.94 -9.43
CA LEU A 326 -24.28 -3.68 -8.19
C LEU A 326 -23.91 -2.20 -8.15
N ASN A 327 -24.63 -1.45 -7.31
CA ASN A 327 -24.38 -0.05 -7.02
C ASN A 327 -23.04 0.06 -6.27
N ILE A 328 -21.92 -0.06 -7.00
CA ILE A 328 -20.58 0.08 -6.45
C ILE A 328 -20.46 1.52 -5.95
N LYS A 329 -20.72 1.70 -4.65
CA LYS A 329 -20.46 2.94 -3.95
C LYS A 329 -18.94 3.13 -3.93
N TRP A 330 -18.47 4.25 -4.46
CA TRP A 330 -17.07 4.64 -4.41
C TRP A 330 -16.97 5.98 -3.69
N THR A 331 -15.86 6.21 -3.01
CA THR A 331 -15.55 7.50 -2.39
C THR A 331 -14.03 7.57 -2.27
N CYS A 332 -13.45 8.69 -2.69
CA CYS A 332 -12.04 8.98 -2.44
C CYS A 332 -11.96 10.00 -1.29
N LEU A 333 -11.29 9.61 -0.21
CA LEU A 333 -10.99 10.46 0.95
C LEU A 333 -9.50 10.78 0.95
N TYR A 334 -9.14 12.05 1.06
CA TYR A 334 -7.75 12.45 1.21
C TYR A 334 -7.58 13.75 1.99
N PHE A 335 -6.38 13.92 2.54
CA PHE A 335 -5.94 15.13 3.23
C PHE A 335 -5.26 16.07 2.25
N CYS A 336 -5.55 17.36 2.32
CA CYS A 336 -4.89 18.34 1.47
C CYS A 336 -4.67 19.69 2.17
N GLY A 337 -3.66 20.43 1.69
CA GLY A 337 -3.24 21.65 2.37
C GLY A 337 -2.83 21.37 3.82
N ARG A 338 -2.93 22.37 4.69
CA ARG A 338 -2.57 22.23 6.11
C ARG A 338 -3.72 21.70 6.98
N ASN A 339 -4.96 21.96 6.57
CA ASN A 339 -6.14 21.77 7.44
C ASN A 339 -7.41 21.45 6.65
N LYS A 340 -7.30 20.77 5.50
CA LYS A 340 -8.46 20.40 4.69
C LYS A 340 -8.59 18.89 4.57
N LEU A 341 -9.82 18.41 4.73
CA LEU A 341 -10.25 17.08 4.35
C LEU A 341 -11.08 17.20 3.07
N MET A 342 -10.81 16.35 2.08
CA MET A 342 -11.56 16.32 0.83
C MET A 342 -12.17 14.94 0.59
N LEU A 343 -13.43 14.96 0.16
CA LEU A 343 -14.16 13.81 -0.34
C LEU A 343 -14.52 14.01 -1.79
N VAL A 344 -14.35 12.97 -2.60
CA VAL A 344 -14.67 12.97 -4.03
C VAL A 344 -15.59 11.78 -4.32
N GLY A 345 -16.70 12.06 -5.00
CA GLY A 345 -17.70 11.05 -5.37
C GLY A 345 -18.48 10.48 -4.19
N VAL A 346 -18.55 11.21 -3.08
CA VAL A 346 -19.19 10.75 -1.85
C VAL A 346 -20.71 10.74 -1.96
N GLN A 347 -21.35 9.69 -1.43
CA GLN A 347 -22.80 9.62 -1.31
C GLN A 347 -23.30 10.39 -0.08
N THR A 348 -24.54 10.85 -0.12
CA THR A 348 -25.12 11.70 0.94
C THR A 348 -25.09 11.05 2.32
N ASP A 349 -25.30 9.73 2.40
CA ASP A 349 -25.24 8.97 3.65
C ASP A 349 -23.84 9.01 4.28
N VAL A 350 -22.79 8.71 3.49
CA VAL A 350 -21.39 8.79 3.94
C VAL A 350 -20.99 10.22 4.29
N LEU A 351 -21.49 11.20 3.52
CA LEU A 351 -21.25 12.61 3.77
C LEU A 351 -21.78 13.03 5.14
N LEU A 352 -23.03 12.68 5.47
CA LEU A 352 -23.65 13.01 6.75
C LEU A 352 -22.88 12.40 7.93
N ILE A 353 -22.49 11.12 7.83
CA ILE A 353 -21.69 10.44 8.87
C ILE A 353 -20.37 11.17 9.11
N ILE A 354 -19.67 11.57 8.04
CA ILE A 354 -18.40 12.28 8.16
C ILE A 354 -18.61 13.69 8.72
N GLN A 355 -19.67 14.39 8.31
CA GLN A 355 -20.01 15.72 8.84
C GLN A 355 -20.26 15.67 10.34
N ASP A 356 -21.02 14.69 10.82
CA ASP A 356 -21.30 14.50 12.23
C ASP A 356 -20.01 14.20 13.00
N SER A 357 -19.16 13.34 12.44
CA SER A 357 -17.86 12.98 13.02
C SER A 357 -16.89 14.18 13.11
N LEU A 358 -17.00 15.14 12.18
CA LEU A 358 -16.14 16.33 12.14
C LEU A 358 -16.69 17.53 12.91
N MET A 359 -17.92 17.45 13.45
CA MET A 359 -18.54 18.58 14.15
C MET A 359 -17.64 19.24 15.22
N PRO A 360 -16.86 18.51 16.03
CA PRO A 360 -15.99 19.13 17.03
C PRO A 360 -14.80 19.91 16.44
N LEU A 361 -14.45 19.68 15.17
CA LEU A 361 -13.19 20.15 14.56
C LEU A 361 -13.40 21.10 13.37
N LYS A 362 -14.61 21.20 12.83
CA LYS A 362 -14.89 21.98 11.62
C LYS A 362 -14.95 23.49 11.91
N LYS A 363 -14.32 24.28 11.05
CA LYS A 363 -14.44 25.75 11.05
C LYS A 363 -15.73 26.21 10.37
N ASP A 364 -16.20 25.43 9.38
CA ASP A 364 -17.38 25.67 8.56
C ASP A 364 -18.11 24.35 8.28
N ASN A 365 -19.31 24.40 7.69
CA ASN A 365 -20.04 23.20 7.24
C ASN A 365 -19.45 22.56 5.97
N GLY A 366 -18.26 22.98 5.57
CA GLY A 366 -17.62 22.65 4.30
C GLY A 366 -18.23 23.38 3.11
N THR A 367 -17.57 23.26 1.96
CA THR A 367 -18.00 23.83 0.68
C THR A 367 -18.02 22.73 -0.37
N ARG A 368 -19.11 22.67 -1.14
CA ARG A 368 -19.25 21.77 -2.29
C ARG A 368 -18.84 22.48 -3.58
N ILE A 369 -17.96 21.84 -4.35
CA ILE A 369 -17.52 22.30 -5.68
C ILE A 369 -17.65 21.11 -6.63
N GLY A 370 -18.77 21.03 -7.37
CA GLY A 370 -19.11 19.86 -8.18
C GLY A 370 -19.30 18.60 -7.32
N ASP A 371 -18.55 17.54 -7.63
CA ASP A 371 -18.55 16.25 -6.90
C ASP A 371 -17.54 16.19 -5.75
N VAL A 372 -17.01 17.35 -5.38
CA VAL A 372 -15.98 17.50 -4.36
C VAL A 372 -16.56 18.25 -3.17
N HIS A 373 -16.44 17.66 -1.99
CA HIS A 373 -16.76 18.34 -0.73
C HIS A 373 -15.49 18.59 0.07
N VAL A 374 -15.33 19.82 0.56
CA VAL A 374 -14.12 20.28 1.26
C VAL A 374 -14.50 20.87 2.60
N TRP A 375 -13.88 20.40 3.68
CA TRP A 375 -14.00 21.05 5.00
C TRP A 375 -12.70 21.74 5.37
N LYS A 376 -12.82 22.90 6.00
CA LYS A 376 -11.70 23.54 6.69
C LYS A 376 -11.77 23.20 8.17
N LEU A 377 -10.69 22.64 8.70
CA LEU A 377 -10.58 22.29 10.11
C LEU A 377 -9.97 23.45 10.89
N ASN A 378 -10.36 23.59 12.15
CA ASN A 378 -9.77 24.55 13.08
C ASN A 378 -8.28 24.21 13.25
N SER A 379 -7.43 25.22 13.11
CA SER A 379 -6.04 25.14 13.54
C SER A 379 -6.02 25.41 15.03
N ASN A 380 -5.93 24.36 15.84
CA ASN A 380 -5.56 24.55 17.25
C ASN A 380 -4.14 25.08 17.35
#